data_AF-A0A8T5XJ32-F1
#
_entry.id   AF-A0A8T5XJ32-F1
#
_cell.length_a   1.000
_cell.length_b   1.000
_cell.length_c   1.000
_cell.angle_alpha   90.00
_cell.angle_beta   90.00
_cell.angle_gamma   90.00
#
_symmetry.space_group_name_H-M   'P 1'
#
loop_
_entity.id
_entity.type
_entity.pdbx_description
1 polymer ?
#
loop_
_entity_poly.entity_id
_entity_poly.type
_entity_poly.pdbx_seq_one_letter_code
_entity_poly.pdbx_strand_id
1 'polypeptide(L)'
;MKKVINRKVYNTETAELIAEYWNGLGVSDFRYLSEDLYRTKKGAYFLHGSGGPMTKYSESSGNSTWGIETIIPLTDQEAYEWLEEHDESEVIEKYFGNMLEEA
;
A
#
# COMPACT_ATOMS: atom_id res chain seq x y z
N MET A 1 -6.78 -3.55 -9.40
CA MET A 1 -5.70 -4.51 -9.66
C MET A 1 -5.97 -5.86 -8.97
N LYS A 2 -5.59 -6.99 -9.59
CA LYS A 2 -5.67 -8.33 -8.99
C LYS A 2 -4.37 -9.12 -9.22
N LYS A 3 -3.83 -9.72 -8.15
CA LYS A 3 -2.57 -10.50 -8.21
C LYS A 3 -2.65 -11.73 -7.30
N VAL A 4 -1.98 -12.81 -7.71
CA VAL A 4 -1.83 -14.02 -6.90
C VAL A 4 -0.38 -14.09 -6.41
N ILE A 5 -0.18 -14.04 -5.11
CA ILE A 5 1.15 -14.05 -4.47
C ILE A 5 1.12 -15.07 -3.34
N ASN A 6 2.08 -15.99 -3.30
CA ASN A 6 2.16 -17.05 -2.28
C ASN A 6 0.85 -17.82 -2.09
N ARG A 7 0.18 -18.20 -3.20
CA ARG A 7 -1.12 -18.89 -3.24
C ARG A 7 -2.29 -18.11 -2.61
N LYS A 8 -2.11 -16.83 -2.29
CA LYS A 8 -3.16 -15.92 -1.83
C LYS A 8 -3.57 -14.97 -2.96
N VAL A 9 -4.86 -14.68 -3.05
CA VAL A 9 -5.42 -13.75 -4.04
C VAL A 9 -5.61 -12.39 -3.38
N TYR A 10 -5.00 -11.37 -3.96
CA TYR A 10 -5.15 -9.97 -3.58
C TYR A 10 -5.88 -9.25 -4.70
N ASN A 11 -6.98 -8.58 -4.38
CA ASN A 11 -7.81 -7.88 -5.35
C ASN A 11 -8.35 -6.60 -4.72
N THR A 12 -7.96 -5.45 -5.27
CA THR A 12 -8.36 -4.12 -4.81
C THR A 12 -9.87 -3.88 -4.97
N GLU A 13 -10.55 -4.57 -5.90
CA GLU A 13 -12.01 -4.41 -6.11
C GLU A 13 -12.85 -5.12 -5.05
N THR A 14 -12.30 -6.16 -4.41
CA THR A 14 -13.04 -6.98 -3.42
C THR A 14 -12.54 -6.80 -2.00
N ALA A 15 -11.38 -6.18 -1.85
CA ALA A 15 -10.80 -5.82 -0.57
C ALA A 15 -11.38 -4.49 -0.09
N GLU A 16 -11.31 -4.29 1.22
CA GLU A 16 -11.70 -3.05 1.86
C GLU A 16 -10.50 -2.11 1.84
N LEU A 17 -10.67 -0.92 1.30
CA LEU A 17 -9.68 0.16 1.39
C LEU A 17 -9.71 0.71 2.83
N ILE A 18 -8.57 0.72 3.51
CA ILE A 18 -8.49 1.18 4.89
C ILE A 18 -7.77 2.51 5.05
N ALA A 19 -6.82 2.83 4.18
CA ALA A 19 -6.11 4.10 4.17
C ALA A 19 -5.48 4.37 2.79
N GLU A 20 -5.24 5.64 2.49
CA GLU A 20 -4.70 6.12 1.21
C GLU A 20 -3.60 7.15 1.46
N TYR A 21 -2.47 7.00 0.79
CA TYR A 21 -1.39 7.96 0.81
C TYR A 21 -0.99 8.34 -0.61
N TRP A 22 -0.75 9.62 -0.84
CA TRP A 22 -0.14 10.10 -2.08
C TRP A 22 0.69 11.35 -1.79
N ASN A 23 1.76 11.54 -2.55
CA ASN A 23 2.78 12.54 -2.24
C ASN A 23 2.50 13.96 -2.77
N GLY A 24 1.27 14.29 -3.14
CA GLY A 24 0.91 15.62 -3.63
C GLY A 24 1.25 15.89 -5.11
N LEU A 25 1.90 14.96 -5.81
CA LEU A 25 2.36 15.18 -7.18
C LEU A 25 1.32 14.73 -8.21
N GLY A 26 1.33 15.38 -9.38
CA GLY A 26 0.50 14.96 -10.50
C GLY A 26 1.01 13.65 -11.10
N VAL A 27 0.09 12.84 -11.66
CA VAL A 27 0.38 11.53 -12.27
C VAL A 27 1.42 11.55 -13.41
N SER A 28 1.71 12.73 -13.98
CA SER A 28 2.76 12.90 -14.99
C SER A 28 4.13 13.27 -14.42
N ASP A 29 4.25 13.57 -13.13
CA ASP A 29 5.55 13.81 -12.47
C ASP A 29 6.28 12.47 -12.28
N PHE A 30 7.57 12.44 -12.58
CA PHE A 30 8.33 11.20 -12.47
C PHE A 30 8.49 10.70 -11.04
N ARG A 31 8.24 11.56 -10.05
CA ARG A 31 8.26 11.24 -8.62
C ARG A 31 6.86 10.97 -8.07
N TYR A 32 5.81 10.97 -8.90
CA TYR A 32 4.46 10.60 -8.47
C TYR A 32 4.49 9.29 -7.68
N LEU A 33 3.83 9.27 -6.52
CA LEU A 33 3.72 8.09 -5.68
C LEU A 33 2.36 8.10 -5.00
N SER A 34 1.69 6.95 -5.07
CA SER A 34 0.44 6.64 -4.38
C SER A 34 0.53 5.24 -3.78
N GLU A 35 0.07 5.09 -2.56
CA GLU A 35 0.03 3.85 -1.80
C GLU A 35 -1.33 3.73 -1.14
N ASP A 36 -2.07 2.69 -1.49
CA ASP A 36 -3.38 2.43 -0.93
C ASP A 36 -3.30 1.15 -0.10
N LEU A 37 -3.65 1.22 1.17
CA LEU A 37 -3.65 0.08 2.07
C LEU A 37 -5.01 -0.60 2.05
N TYR A 38 -5.02 -1.90 1.77
CA TYR A 38 -6.21 -2.72 1.68
C TYR A 38 -6.21 -3.87 2.68
N ARG A 39 -7.41 -4.24 3.14
CA ARG A 39 -7.68 -5.44 3.92
C ARG A 39 -8.55 -6.42 3.13
N THR A 40 -8.06 -7.63 2.94
CA THR A 40 -8.86 -8.70 2.31
C THR A 40 -9.99 -9.16 3.25
N LYS A 41 -11.04 -9.77 2.69
CA LYS A 41 -12.14 -10.40 3.47
C LYS A 41 -11.67 -11.47 4.46
N LYS A 42 -10.47 -12.02 4.27
CA LYS A 42 -9.86 -13.03 5.15
C LYS A 42 -8.94 -12.40 6.22
N GLY A 43 -8.87 -11.08 6.29
CA GLY A 43 -8.10 -10.33 7.28
C GLY A 43 -6.64 -10.04 6.90
N ALA A 44 -6.13 -10.55 5.77
CA ALA A 44 -4.78 -10.24 5.32
C ALA A 44 -4.68 -8.82 4.71
N TYR A 45 -3.59 -8.12 4.97
CA TYR A 45 -3.32 -6.77 4.48
C TYR A 45 -2.40 -6.77 3.25
N PHE A 46 -2.53 -5.75 2.41
CA PHE A 46 -1.64 -5.52 1.29
C PHE A 46 -1.70 -4.07 0.82
N LEU A 47 -0.57 -3.57 0.32
CA LEU A 47 -0.48 -2.28 -0.35
C LEU A 47 -0.69 -2.46 -1.85
N HIS A 48 -1.48 -1.56 -2.42
CA HIS A 48 -1.48 -1.26 -3.83
C HIS A 48 -0.64 -0.01 -4.04
N GLY A 49 0.59 -0.19 -4.54
CA GLY A 49 1.54 0.88 -4.77
C GLY A 49 1.60 1.23 -6.24
N SER A 50 1.53 2.52 -6.55
CA SER A 50 1.73 3.07 -7.89
C SER A 50 2.71 4.22 -7.82
N GLY A 51 3.63 4.29 -8.77
CA GLY A 51 4.53 5.43 -8.81
C GLY A 51 5.20 5.63 -10.15
N GLY A 52 5.88 6.76 -10.27
CA GLY A 52 6.61 7.17 -11.47
C GLY A 52 8.02 6.58 -11.54
N PRO A 53 8.74 6.82 -12.66
CA PRO A 53 10.08 6.32 -12.93
C PRO A 53 11.16 6.63 -11.88
N MET A 54 10.95 7.64 -11.02
CA MET A 54 11.89 8.05 -9.96
C MET A 54 11.40 7.67 -8.56
N THR A 55 10.63 6.59 -8.43
CA THR A 55 10.10 6.11 -7.15
C THR A 55 10.45 4.65 -6.89
N LYS A 56 10.14 4.15 -5.69
CA LYS A 56 10.22 2.72 -5.34
C LYS A 56 9.34 1.83 -6.22
N TYR A 57 8.35 2.42 -6.89
CA TYR A 57 7.48 1.77 -7.87
C TYR A 57 7.93 2.09 -9.29
N SER A 58 9.14 1.67 -9.63
CA SER A 58 9.70 1.81 -10.98
C SER A 58 10.34 0.52 -11.47
N GLU A 59 10.33 0.33 -12.79
CA GLU A 59 11.07 -0.72 -13.48
C GLU A 59 11.92 -0.10 -14.59
N SER A 60 13.09 -0.69 -14.80
CA SER A 60 14.02 -0.28 -15.85
C SER A 60 14.37 -1.46 -16.75
N SER A 61 14.38 -1.23 -18.06
CA SER A 61 14.92 -2.16 -19.04
C SER A 61 15.73 -1.40 -20.09
N GLY A 62 17.03 -1.74 -20.18
CA GLY A 62 17.97 -1.01 -21.03
C GLY A 62 18.09 0.46 -20.61
N ASN A 63 17.88 1.37 -21.56
CA ASN A 63 17.94 2.83 -21.34
C ASN A 63 16.57 3.46 -20.99
N SER A 64 15.57 2.65 -20.68
CA SER A 64 14.21 3.11 -20.39
C SER A 64 13.82 2.75 -18.96
N THR A 65 13.25 3.72 -18.25
CA THR A 65 12.64 3.53 -16.92
C THR A 65 11.22 4.04 -16.96
N TRP A 66 10.29 3.28 -16.40
CA TRP A 66 8.88 3.64 -16.30
C TRP A 66 8.36 3.39 -14.89
N GLY A 67 7.26 4.08 -14.56
CA GLY A 67 6.51 3.83 -13.35
C GLY A 67 5.70 2.54 -13.43
N ILE A 68 5.50 1.85 -12.31
CA ILE A 68 4.69 0.63 -12.24
C ILE A 68 3.57 0.77 -11.23
N GLU A 69 2.58 -0.12 -11.35
CA GLU A 69 1.66 -0.47 -10.27
C GLU A 69 1.97 -1.89 -9.78
N THR A 70 1.87 -2.13 -8.48
CA THR A 70 2.10 -3.46 -7.90
C THR A 70 1.27 -3.68 -6.64
N ILE A 71 1.21 -4.95 -6.23
CA ILE A 71 0.65 -5.37 -4.95
C ILE A 71 1.77 -5.93 -4.09
N ILE A 72 1.86 -5.42 -2.87
CA ILE A 72 2.81 -5.86 -1.84
C ILE A 72 2.00 -6.43 -0.66
N PRO A 73 2.01 -7.74 -0.44
CA PRO A 73 1.41 -8.33 0.76
C PRO A 73 2.13 -7.83 2.00
N LEU A 74 1.36 -7.48 3.04
CA LEU A 74 1.89 -7.06 4.33
C LEU A 74 1.47 -8.03 5.43
N THR A 75 2.31 -8.14 6.44
CA THR A 75 1.96 -8.67 7.76
C THR A 75 1.16 -7.64 8.57
N ASP A 76 0.52 -8.08 9.65
CA ASP A 76 -0.17 -7.19 10.58
C ASP A 76 0.75 -6.09 11.13
N GLN A 77 2.01 -6.43 11.45
CA GLN A 77 3.00 -5.48 11.93
C GLN A 77 3.37 -4.44 10.86
N GLU A 78 3.69 -4.88 9.64
CA GLU A 78 4.06 -3.96 8.55
C GLU A 78 2.88 -3.03 8.17
N ALA A 79 1.64 -3.52 8.26
CA ALA A 79 0.46 -2.71 8.04
C ALA A 79 0.25 -1.67 9.15
N TYR A 80 0.51 -2.05 10.41
CA TYR A 80 0.48 -1.13 11.54
C TYR A 80 1.55 -0.04 11.40
N GLU A 81 2.80 -0.42 11.12
CA GLU A 81 3.92 0.52 10.93
C GLU A 81 3.61 1.51 9.81
N TRP A 82 3.08 1.04 8.68
CA TRP A 82 2.66 1.91 7.59
C TRP A 82 1.59 2.93 8.03
N LEU A 83 0.57 2.49 8.77
CA LEU A 83 -0.46 3.40 9.27
C LEU A 83 0.10 4.43 10.25
N GLU A 84 1.06 4.04 11.10
CA GLU A 84 1.72 4.93 12.05
C GLU A 84 2.58 5.98 11.32
N GLU A 85 3.32 5.57 10.28
CA GLU A 85 4.11 6.48 9.43
C GLU A 85 3.25 7.50 8.67
N HIS A 86 1.96 7.22 8.48
CA HIS A 86 1.01 8.05 7.75
C HIS A 86 -0.03 8.75 8.64
N ASP A 87 0.15 8.73 9.97
CA ASP A 87 -0.74 9.38 10.94
C ASP A 87 -2.22 8.88 10.90
N GLU A 88 -2.46 7.65 10.46
CA GLU A 88 -3.79 7.03 10.30
C GLU A 88 -4.35 6.45 11.63
N SER A 89 -4.34 7.28 12.67
CA SER A 89 -4.73 6.92 14.06
C SER A 89 -6.11 6.25 14.17
N GLU A 90 -7.13 6.78 13.50
CA GLU A 90 -8.50 6.22 13.54
C GLU A 90 -8.56 4.78 12.98
N VAL A 91 -7.76 4.50 11.95
CA VAL A 91 -7.64 3.18 11.33
C VAL A 91 -6.88 2.24 12.25
N ILE A 92 -5.79 2.73 12.87
CA ILE A 92 -5.02 1.97 13.85
C ILE A 92 -5.91 1.54 15.02
N GLU A 93 -6.66 2.45 15.64
CA GLU A 93 -7.56 2.11 16.75
C GLU A 93 -8.61 1.06 16.33
N LYS A 94 -9.15 1.19 15.12
CA LYS A 94 -10.20 0.30 14.61
C LYS A 94 -9.71 -1.13 14.34
N TYR A 95 -8.52 -1.31 13.74
CA TYR A 95 -8.04 -2.63 13.31
C TYR A 95 -6.95 -3.21 14.22
N PHE A 96 -6.20 -2.35 14.91
CA PHE A 96 -5.04 -2.69 15.72
C PHE A 96 -5.15 -2.17 17.16
N GLY A 97 -6.32 -1.76 17.64
CA GLY A 97 -6.50 -1.26 19.01
C GLY A 97 -6.02 -2.22 20.12
N ASN A 98 -5.90 -3.52 19.84
CA ASN A 98 -5.33 -4.49 20.78
C ASN A 98 -3.79 -4.42 20.92
N MET A 99 -3.11 -3.67 20.03
CA MET A 99 -1.66 -3.46 20.04
C MET A 99 -1.26 -2.13 20.68
N LEU A 100 -2.24 -1.28 21.05
CA LEU A 100 -1.99 0.02 21.65
C LEU A 100 -1.80 -0.11 23.16
N GLU A 101 -0.78 0.55 23.69
CA GLU A 101 -0.58 0.77 25.12
C GLU A 101 -0.74 2.26 25.43
N GLU A 102 -1.51 2.60 26.47
CA GLU A 102 -1.62 3.98 26.95
C GLU A 102 -0.28 4.38 27.63
N ALA A 103 0.32 5.48 27.17
CA ALA A 103 1.60 6.00 27.67
C ALA A 103 1.48 6.82 28.96
#